data_AF-A0A1A8DWZ9-F1
#
_entry.id   AF-A0A1A8DWZ9-F1
#
_cell.length_a   1.000
_cell.length_b   1.000
_cell.length_c   1.000
_cell.angle_alpha   90.00
_cell.angle_beta   90.00
_cell.angle_gamma   90.00
#
_symmetry.space_group_name_H-M   'P 1'
#
loop_
_entity.id
_entity.type
_entity.pdbx_description
1 polymer ?
#
loop_
_entity_poly.entity_id
_entity_poly.type
_entity_poly.pdbx_seq_one_letter_code
_entity_poly.pdbx_strand_id
1 'polypeptide(L)'
;CEVSRTSVSCTLDRDLTKFSRMFFRLDGDEGVVGLSTHLSNLSRLMENSQNSERLRELVVDLRSPEFITNLSSVLPREAKDAVANILKGLNKPQKQAMKKVLLSKDYTLIVGMPGTGKTTTICTLVRILHACGFNVLLTSYTHSAVDNILLKLKRFRVGFLRLGQGQKVHPEILPYTEESVRKKRDVKTLSDLE
;
A
#
# COMPACT_ATOMS: atom_id res chain seq x y z
N CYS A 1 -8.04 -20.71 2.73
CA CYS A 1 -8.69 -22.01 2.43
C CYS A 1 -8.52 -22.33 0.96
N GLU A 2 -8.13 -23.57 0.67
CA GLU A 2 -8.12 -24.10 -0.69
C GLU A 2 -9.32 -25.04 -0.82
N VAL A 3 -10.14 -24.83 -1.85
CA VAL A 3 -11.38 -25.59 -2.08
C VAL A 3 -11.22 -26.35 -3.38
N SER A 4 -11.38 -27.67 -3.33
CA SER A 4 -11.46 -28.54 -4.49
C SER A 4 -12.88 -29.10 -4.63
N ARG A 5 -13.15 -29.86 -5.71
CA ARG A 5 -14.46 -30.51 -5.91
C ARG A 5 -14.78 -31.55 -4.82
N THR A 6 -13.78 -32.09 -4.15
CA THR A 6 -13.92 -33.24 -3.24
C THR A 6 -13.32 -33.00 -1.85
N SER A 7 -12.62 -31.88 -1.64
CA SER A 7 -11.94 -31.58 -0.39
C SER A 7 -11.86 -30.08 -0.12
N VAL A 8 -11.83 -29.72 1.16
CA VAL A 8 -11.58 -28.36 1.63
C VAL A 8 -10.39 -28.40 2.58
N SER A 9 -9.34 -27.67 2.25
CA SER A 9 -8.17 -27.46 3.10
C SER A 9 -8.28 -26.11 3.78
N CYS A 10 -8.31 -26.11 5.11
CA CYS A 10 -8.40 -24.90 5.93
C CYS A 10 -7.24 -24.84 6.94
N THR A 11 -6.88 -23.62 7.33
CA THR A 11 -5.90 -23.37 8.38
C THR A 11 -6.68 -23.02 9.64
N LEU A 12 -6.41 -23.73 10.73
CA LEU A 12 -7.07 -23.54 12.01
C LEU A 12 -6.07 -23.05 13.05
N ASP A 13 -6.58 -22.30 14.03
CA ASP A 13 -5.82 -21.83 15.19
C ASP A 13 -5.53 -22.95 16.21
N ARG A 14 -6.28 -24.06 16.13
CA ARG A 14 -6.15 -25.21 17.04
C ARG A 14 -5.85 -26.50 16.30
N ASP A 15 -5.06 -27.36 16.95
CA ASP A 15 -4.84 -28.72 16.50
C ASP A 15 -6.04 -29.62 16.84
N LEU A 16 -6.66 -30.19 15.80
CA LEU A 16 -7.82 -31.07 15.90
C LEU A 16 -7.46 -32.56 15.75
N THR A 17 -6.18 -32.95 15.75
CA THR A 17 -5.73 -34.35 15.59
C THR A 17 -6.38 -35.32 16.56
N LYS A 18 -6.76 -34.87 17.76
CA LYS A 18 -7.48 -35.66 18.79
C LYS A 18 -8.91 -36.07 18.38
N PHE A 19 -9.46 -35.51 17.31
CA PHE A 19 -10.85 -35.68 16.87
C PHE A 19 -10.97 -36.45 15.54
N SER A 20 -10.07 -37.41 15.28
CA SER A 20 -9.84 -38.09 14.00
C SER A 20 -11.01 -38.90 13.39
N ARG A 21 -12.13 -39.06 14.11
CA ARG A 21 -13.33 -39.79 13.64
C ARG A 21 -14.63 -39.02 13.83
N MET A 22 -14.53 -37.70 13.90
CA MET A 22 -15.68 -36.80 14.08
C MET A 22 -16.16 -36.29 12.72
N PHE A 23 -17.46 -36.05 12.60
CA PHE A 23 -18.01 -35.28 11.50
C PHE A 23 -17.87 -33.79 11.81
N PHE A 24 -17.27 -33.04 10.88
CA PHE A 24 -17.11 -31.59 11.00
C PHE A 24 -18.12 -30.88 10.11
N ARG A 25 -18.65 -29.75 10.59
CA ARG A 25 -19.41 -28.80 9.80
C ARG A 25 -18.55 -27.57 9.59
N LEU A 26 -18.54 -27.05 8.36
CA LEU A 26 -17.87 -25.81 8.02
C LEU A 26 -18.94 -24.79 7.66
N ASP A 27 -19.06 -23.76 8.50
CA ASP A 27 -19.96 -22.64 8.28
C ASP A 27 -19.15 -21.46 7.74
N GLY A 28 -19.69 -20.77 6.74
CA GLY A 28 -19.12 -19.50 6.30
C GLY A 28 -19.38 -18.44 7.36
N ASP A 29 -18.34 -17.94 7.99
CA ASP A 29 -18.45 -16.71 8.77
C ASP A 29 -18.50 -15.55 7.79
N GLU A 30 -19.70 -14.98 7.58
CA GLU A 30 -19.84 -13.77 6.77
C GLU A 30 -19.10 -12.60 7.40
N GLY A 31 -18.73 -12.71 8.68
CA GLY A 31 -18.00 -11.71 9.43
C GLY A 31 -18.79 -10.41 9.44
N VAL A 32 -19.17 -9.94 10.63
CA VAL A 32 -19.26 -8.48 10.75
C VAL A 32 -17.84 -8.01 10.48
N VAL A 33 -17.54 -7.55 9.26
CA VAL A 33 -16.28 -6.85 8.95
C VAL A 33 -16.27 -5.71 9.94
N GLY A 34 -15.53 -5.92 11.03
CA GLY A 34 -15.83 -5.28 12.28
C GLY A 34 -15.76 -3.78 12.10
N LEU A 35 -16.86 -3.09 12.41
CA LEU A 35 -16.86 -1.64 12.54
C LEU A 35 -15.78 -1.19 13.55
N SER A 36 -15.25 -2.11 14.37
CA SER A 36 -14.10 -1.94 15.26
C SER A 36 -12.92 -1.21 14.61
N THR A 37 -12.47 -1.56 13.41
CA THR A 37 -11.34 -0.87 12.77
C THR A 37 -11.71 0.58 12.44
N HIS A 38 -12.91 0.82 11.93
CA HIS A 38 -13.38 2.17 11.61
C HIS A 38 -13.55 3.02 12.87
N LEU A 39 -14.15 2.46 13.93
CA LEU A 39 -14.30 3.12 15.22
C LEU A 39 -12.96 3.38 15.90
N SER A 40 -12.01 2.44 15.80
CA SER A 40 -10.65 2.64 16.29
C SER A 40 -9.95 3.78 15.56
N ASN A 41 -10.12 3.89 14.24
CA ASN A 41 -9.57 4.99 13.46
C ASN A 41 -10.20 6.33 13.84
N LEU A 42 -11.53 6.36 14.05
CA LEU A 42 -12.23 7.55 14.53
C LEU A 42 -11.77 7.95 15.93
N SER A 43 -11.67 6.99 16.85
CA SER A 43 -11.15 7.22 18.20
C SER A 43 -9.74 7.85 18.15
N ARG A 44 -8.85 7.27 17.32
CA ARG A 44 -7.49 7.79 17.12
C ARG A 44 -7.47 9.19 16.49
N LEU A 45 -8.40 9.48 15.58
CA LEU A 45 -8.57 10.82 15.00
C LEU A 45 -9.02 11.85 16.06
N MET A 46 -9.69 11.43 17.13
CA MET A 46 -10.14 12.30 18.22
C MET A 46 -9.13 12.43 19.36
N GLU A 47 -7.99 11.71 19.30
CA GLU A 47 -6.93 11.88 20.30
C GLU A 47 -6.39 13.32 20.33
N ASN A 48 -5.98 13.75 21.53
CA ASN A 48 -5.32 15.04 21.75
C ASN A 48 -3.83 14.94 21.38
N SER A 49 -3.55 14.76 20.09
CA SER A 49 -2.20 14.75 19.53
C SER A 49 -2.09 15.73 18.37
N GLN A 50 -0.88 16.25 18.12
CA GLN A 50 -0.62 17.19 17.02
C GLN A 50 -0.98 16.60 15.65
N ASN A 51 -0.74 15.29 15.46
CA ASN A 51 -1.06 14.59 14.22
C ASN A 51 -2.57 14.47 14.01
N SER A 52 -3.30 14.10 15.07
CA SER A 52 -4.76 13.98 15.03
C SER A 52 -5.43 15.35 14.84
N GLU A 53 -4.93 16.39 15.50
CA GLU A 53 -5.37 17.77 15.29
C GLU A 53 -5.19 18.21 13.82
N ARG A 54 -4.00 18.04 13.26
CA ARG A 54 -3.72 18.35 11.85
C ARG A 54 -4.64 17.59 10.90
N LEU A 55 -4.95 16.32 11.17
CA LEU A 55 -5.88 15.54 10.37
C LEU A 55 -7.32 16.05 10.49
N ARG A 56 -7.77 16.47 11.68
CA ARG A 56 -9.09 17.08 11.87
C ARG A 56 -9.21 18.39 11.11
N GLU A 57 -8.20 19.26 11.18
CA GLU A 57 -8.19 20.52 10.42
C GLU A 57 -8.36 20.28 8.91
N LEU A 58 -7.65 19.28 8.35
CA LEU A 58 -7.65 19.00 6.92
C LEU A 58 -8.91 18.26 6.45
N VAL A 59 -9.42 17.31 7.24
CA VAL A 59 -10.48 16.38 6.81
C VAL A 59 -11.86 16.79 7.33
N VAL A 60 -11.96 17.32 8.56
CA VAL A 60 -13.23 17.71 9.20
C VAL A 60 -13.51 19.18 8.97
N ASP A 61 -12.53 20.05 9.28
CA ASP A 61 -12.70 21.50 9.15
C ASP A 61 -12.41 22.01 7.73
N LEU A 62 -11.97 21.11 6.84
CA LEU A 62 -11.71 21.36 5.42
C LEU A 62 -10.72 22.51 5.17
N ARG A 63 -9.73 22.67 6.06
CA ARG A 63 -8.60 23.57 5.83
C ARG A 63 -7.95 23.22 4.50
N SER A 64 -7.83 24.23 3.63
CA SER A 64 -7.25 24.02 2.29
C SER A 64 -5.81 23.51 2.38
N PRO A 65 -5.43 22.51 1.56
CA PRO A 65 -4.08 21.97 1.56
C PRO A 65 -3.08 22.98 0.99
N GLU A 66 -1.89 23.03 1.58
CA GLU A 66 -0.79 23.89 1.18
C GLU A 66 0.11 23.24 0.12
N PHE A 67 0.62 24.10 -0.75
CA PHE A 67 1.62 23.75 -1.74
C PHE A 67 2.76 24.76 -1.71
N ILE A 68 4.00 24.28 -1.71
CA ILE A 68 5.16 25.15 -1.89
C ILE A 68 5.29 25.58 -3.35
N THR A 69 6.06 26.65 -3.59
CA THR A 69 6.24 27.24 -4.92
C THR A 69 7.45 26.66 -5.68
N ASN A 70 8.48 26.23 -4.95
CA ASN A 70 9.77 25.86 -5.52
C ASN A 70 10.05 24.35 -5.45
N LEU A 71 10.25 23.71 -6.60
CA LEU A 71 10.65 22.29 -6.70
C LEU A 71 12.10 22.05 -6.27
N SER A 72 12.95 23.08 -6.33
CA SER A 72 14.38 22.98 -6.00
C SER A 72 14.65 22.65 -4.54
N SER A 73 13.70 22.92 -3.64
CA SER A 73 13.80 22.55 -2.22
C SER A 73 13.36 21.12 -1.94
N VAL A 74 12.71 20.44 -2.90
CA VAL A 74 12.16 19.08 -2.69
C VAL A 74 12.94 18.03 -3.45
N LEU A 75 13.43 18.34 -4.66
CA LEU A 75 14.21 17.36 -5.43
C LEU A 75 15.69 17.42 -5.03
N PRO A 76 16.26 16.33 -4.48
CA PRO A 76 17.70 16.17 -4.34
C PRO A 76 18.39 16.34 -5.69
N ARG A 77 19.61 16.87 -5.71
CA ARG A 77 20.34 17.14 -6.96
C ARG A 77 20.62 15.84 -7.72
N GLU A 78 20.90 14.78 -6.98
CA GLU A 78 21.19 13.43 -7.43
C GLU A 78 19.96 12.77 -8.08
N ALA A 79 18.76 13.15 -7.65
CA ALA A 79 17.50 12.59 -8.15
C ALA A 79 17.00 13.26 -9.44
N LYS A 80 17.53 14.44 -9.80
CA LYS A 80 16.99 15.26 -10.91
C LYS A 80 16.96 14.52 -12.24
N ASP A 81 18.04 13.83 -12.60
CA ASP A 81 18.15 13.13 -13.88
C ASP A 81 17.22 11.91 -13.94
N ALA A 82 17.15 11.16 -12.84
CA ALA A 82 16.24 10.03 -12.70
C ALA A 82 14.78 10.48 -12.85
N VAL A 83 14.37 11.54 -12.13
CA VAL A 83 13.02 12.09 -12.21
C VAL A 83 12.73 12.66 -13.60
N ALA A 84 13.67 13.39 -14.21
CA ALA A 84 13.50 13.92 -15.56
C ALA A 84 13.27 12.81 -16.59
N ASN A 85 14.02 11.71 -16.50
CA ASN A 85 13.85 10.55 -17.38
C ASN A 85 12.50 9.85 -17.18
N ILE A 86 12.03 9.73 -15.93
CA ILE A 86 10.71 9.18 -15.64
C ILE A 86 9.60 10.09 -16.21
N LEU A 87 9.73 11.41 -16.04
CA LEU A 87 8.74 12.39 -16.52
C LEU A 87 8.64 12.43 -18.05
N LYS A 88 9.71 12.13 -18.81
CA LYS A 88 9.67 12.12 -20.29
C LYS A 88 8.57 11.22 -20.85
N GLY A 89 8.32 10.07 -20.21
CA GLY A 89 7.31 9.09 -20.64
C GLY A 89 5.86 9.44 -20.29
N LEU A 90 5.60 10.60 -19.67
CA LEU A 90 4.27 11.00 -19.21
C LEU A 90 3.61 12.05 -20.13
N ASN A 91 2.29 11.99 -20.23
CA ASN A 91 1.51 13.04 -20.87
C ASN A 91 1.42 14.31 -19.99
N LYS A 92 0.96 15.43 -20.56
CA LYS A 92 0.91 16.73 -19.87
C LYS A 92 0.08 16.68 -18.56
N PRO A 93 -1.13 16.11 -18.51
CA PRO A 93 -1.89 15.96 -17.25
C PRO A 93 -1.16 15.12 -16.19
N GLN A 94 -0.53 14.02 -16.57
CA GLN A 94 0.24 13.18 -15.64
C GLN A 94 1.45 13.93 -15.09
N LYS A 95 2.19 14.67 -15.93
CA LYS A 95 3.30 15.54 -15.50
C LYS A 95 2.83 16.59 -14.49
N GLN A 96 1.69 17.22 -14.74
CA GLN A 96 1.08 18.18 -13.81
C GLN A 96 0.70 17.52 -12.48
N ALA A 97 0.14 16.31 -12.52
CA ALA A 97 -0.18 15.55 -11.32
C ALA A 97 1.09 15.24 -10.49
N MET A 98 2.17 14.75 -11.13
CA MET A 98 3.45 14.50 -10.46
C MET A 98 4.01 15.78 -9.81
N LYS A 99 3.99 16.90 -10.55
CA LYS A 99 4.43 18.20 -10.04
C LYS A 99 3.62 18.63 -8.81
N LYS A 100 2.29 18.47 -8.84
CA LYS A 100 1.42 18.86 -7.74
C LYS A 100 1.68 18.04 -6.48
N VAL A 101 1.93 16.74 -6.63
CA VAL A 101 2.31 15.88 -5.48
C VAL A 101 3.64 16.31 -4.88
N LEU A 102 4.67 16.55 -5.71
CA LEU A 102 5.99 16.97 -5.23
C LEU A 102 5.99 18.34 -4.53
N LEU A 103 5.01 19.20 -4.82
CA LEU A 103 4.87 20.50 -4.19
C LEU A 103 3.93 20.47 -2.97
N SER A 104 3.27 19.35 -2.68
CA SER A 104 2.24 19.26 -1.64
C SER A 104 2.85 19.11 -0.25
N LYS A 105 2.33 19.85 0.73
CA LYS A 105 2.66 19.64 2.16
C LYS A 105 1.62 18.81 2.91
N ASP A 106 0.38 18.77 2.41
CA ASP A 106 -0.75 18.10 3.04
C ASP A 106 -1.20 16.89 2.23
N TYR A 107 -2.05 17.09 1.22
CA TYR A 107 -2.54 16.03 0.34
C TYR A 107 -2.76 16.52 -1.08
N THR A 108 -2.76 15.58 -2.02
CA THR A 108 -3.08 15.83 -3.43
C THR A 108 -4.12 14.83 -3.92
N LEU A 109 -5.23 15.33 -4.46
CA LEU A 109 -6.25 14.51 -5.10
C LEU A 109 -5.95 14.39 -6.60
N ILE A 110 -5.75 13.16 -7.07
CA ILE A 110 -5.54 12.86 -8.49
C ILE A 110 -6.77 12.14 -9.03
N VAL A 111 -7.47 12.77 -9.97
CA VAL A 111 -8.65 12.19 -10.61
C VAL A 111 -8.23 11.30 -11.76
N GLY A 112 -8.52 10.00 -11.64
CA GLY A 112 -8.20 9.00 -12.66
C GLY A 112 -9.44 8.51 -13.40
N MET A 113 -9.78 9.14 -14.53
CA MET A 113 -10.86 8.65 -15.40
C MET A 113 -10.65 7.18 -15.84
N PRO A 114 -11.70 6.43 -16.21
CA PRO A 114 -11.56 5.09 -16.78
C PRO A 114 -10.58 5.07 -17.96
N GLY A 115 -9.72 4.05 -18.05
CA GLY A 115 -8.76 3.91 -19.15
C GLY A 115 -7.51 4.82 -19.12
N THR A 116 -7.42 5.84 -18.26
CA THR A 116 -6.29 6.81 -18.27
C THR A 116 -4.98 6.33 -17.65
N GLY A 117 -4.85 5.02 -17.43
CA GLY A 117 -3.62 4.43 -16.92
C GLY A 117 -3.35 4.75 -15.45
N LYS A 118 -4.37 4.85 -14.60
CA LYS A 118 -4.28 5.06 -13.13
C LYS A 118 -3.12 4.29 -12.48
N THR A 119 -3.06 2.97 -12.70
CA THR A 119 -2.02 2.11 -12.14
C THR A 119 -0.62 2.52 -12.62
N THR A 120 -0.50 2.94 -13.88
CA THR A 120 0.76 3.46 -14.44
C THR A 120 1.11 4.81 -13.81
N THR A 121 0.13 5.69 -13.61
CA THR A 121 0.33 6.99 -12.93
C THR A 121 0.81 6.80 -11.48
N ILE A 122 0.18 5.90 -10.72
CA ILE A 122 0.60 5.59 -9.35
C ILE A 122 1.99 4.95 -9.34
N CYS A 123 2.26 3.99 -10.23
CA CYS A 123 3.59 3.36 -10.33
C CYS A 123 4.67 4.41 -10.63
N THR A 124 4.41 5.34 -11.54
CA THR A 124 5.33 6.43 -11.85
C THR A 124 5.53 7.36 -10.66
N LEU A 125 4.46 7.68 -9.92
CA LEU A 125 4.57 8.51 -8.72
C LEU A 125 5.45 7.86 -7.66
N VAL A 126 5.24 6.58 -7.37
CA VAL A 126 6.06 5.82 -6.41
C VAL A 126 7.53 5.80 -6.85
N ARG A 127 7.81 5.63 -8.15
CA ARG A 127 9.19 5.68 -8.68
C ARG A 127 9.84 7.04 -8.48
N ILE A 128 9.10 8.13 -8.69
CA ILE A 128 9.60 9.50 -8.47
C ILE A 128 9.89 9.72 -6.98
N LEU A 129 8.95 9.38 -6.10
CA LEU A 129 9.12 9.54 -4.66
C LEU A 129 10.28 8.71 -4.11
N HIS A 130 10.41 7.46 -4.55
CA HIS A 130 11.54 6.59 -4.21
C HIS A 130 12.87 7.17 -4.71
N ALA A 131 12.93 7.70 -5.94
CA ALA A 131 14.13 8.34 -6.47
C ALA A 131 14.52 9.61 -5.68
N CYS A 132 13.55 10.29 -5.08
CA CYS A 132 13.78 11.43 -4.19
C CYS A 132 14.12 11.03 -2.74
N GLY A 133 14.17 9.73 -2.41
CA GLY A 133 14.50 9.24 -1.07
C GLY A 133 13.34 9.26 -0.08
N PHE A 134 12.08 9.39 -0.53
CA PHE A 134 10.93 9.32 0.35
C PHE A 134 10.54 7.88 0.69
N ASN A 135 10.11 7.67 1.93
CA ASN A 135 9.42 6.45 2.35
C ASN A 135 7.95 6.51 1.91
N VAL A 136 7.49 5.46 1.22
CA VAL A 136 6.15 5.44 0.60
C VAL A 136 5.32 4.29 1.14
N LEU A 137 4.21 4.61 1.83
CA LEU A 137 3.18 3.64 2.20
C LEU A 137 2.13 3.55 1.09
N LEU A 138 2.07 2.41 0.39
CA LEU A 138 1.10 2.15 -0.67
C LEU A 138 -0.07 1.30 -0.13
N THR A 139 -1.29 1.83 -0.20
CA THR A 139 -2.51 1.15 0.28
C THR A 139 -3.63 1.17 -0.76
N SER A 140 -4.52 0.18 -0.67
CA SER A 140 -5.78 0.13 -1.41
C SER A 140 -6.78 -0.75 -0.67
N TYR A 141 -8.06 -0.65 -1.02
CA TYR A 141 -9.12 -1.46 -0.41
C TYR A 141 -9.00 -2.95 -0.77
N THR A 142 -8.55 -3.27 -2.00
CA THR A 142 -8.42 -4.66 -2.46
C THR A 142 -6.97 -5.09 -2.59
N HIS A 143 -6.68 -6.35 -2.26
CA HIS A 143 -5.34 -6.93 -2.41
C HIS A 143 -4.86 -6.86 -3.87
N SER A 144 -5.73 -7.21 -4.82
CA SER A 144 -5.40 -7.19 -6.25
C SER A 144 -5.00 -5.80 -6.77
N ALA A 145 -5.59 -4.72 -6.25
CA ALA A 145 -5.23 -3.36 -6.67
C ALA A 145 -3.80 -3.00 -6.27
N VAL A 146 -3.40 -3.36 -5.04
CA VAL A 146 -2.01 -3.18 -4.57
C VAL A 146 -1.06 -4.02 -5.40
N ASP A 147 -1.36 -5.31 -5.56
CA ASP A 147 -0.48 -6.25 -6.24
C ASP A 147 -0.27 -5.88 -7.72
N ASN A 148 -1.31 -5.37 -8.41
CA ASN A 148 -1.19 -4.86 -9.78
C ASN A 148 -0.20 -3.69 -9.92
N ILE A 149 -0.09 -2.84 -8.90
CA ILE A 149 0.89 -1.75 -8.87
C ILE A 149 2.28 -2.33 -8.60
N LEU A 150 2.40 -3.26 -7.64
CA LEU A 150 3.68 -3.89 -7.29
C LEU A 150 4.27 -4.71 -8.44
N LEU A 151 3.44 -5.39 -9.24
CA LEU A 151 3.87 -6.10 -10.45
C LEU A 151 4.54 -5.15 -11.45
N LYS A 152 4.04 -3.92 -11.58
CA LYS A 152 4.68 -2.88 -12.42
C LYS A 152 5.97 -2.38 -11.77
N LEU A 153 5.97 -2.10 -10.47
CA LEU A 153 7.15 -1.62 -9.75
C LEU A 153 8.32 -2.61 -9.79
N LYS A 154 8.02 -3.92 -9.69
CA LYS A 154 8.96 -5.03 -9.85
C LYS A 154 9.74 -4.94 -11.18
N ARG A 155 9.06 -4.61 -12.29
CA ARG A 155 9.70 -4.44 -13.61
C ARG A 155 10.69 -3.29 -13.66
N PHE A 156 10.49 -2.28 -12.81
CA PHE A 156 11.40 -1.14 -12.67
C PHE A 156 12.45 -1.32 -11.58
N ARG A 157 12.55 -2.52 -10.99
CA ARG A 157 13.50 -2.85 -9.91
C ARG A 157 13.42 -1.92 -8.70
N VAL A 158 12.22 -1.43 -8.39
CA VAL A 158 11.95 -0.70 -7.14
C VAL A 158 11.81 -1.71 -6.01
N GLY A 159 12.56 -1.52 -4.92
CA GLY A 159 12.44 -2.33 -3.71
C GLY A 159 11.14 -2.04 -2.97
N PHE A 160 10.47 -3.07 -2.45
CA PHE A 160 9.26 -2.92 -1.64
C PHE A 160 9.04 -4.14 -0.74
N LEU A 161 8.29 -3.93 0.35
CA LEU A 161 7.78 -4.97 1.25
C LEU A 161 6.25 -5.04 1.15
N ARG A 162 5.69 -6.24 0.97
CA ARG A 162 4.25 -6.49 0.93
C ARG A 162 3.75 -7.04 2.27
N LEU A 163 2.93 -6.26 2.99
CA LEU A 163 2.32 -6.69 4.25
C LEU A 163 0.96 -7.39 4.05
N GLY A 164 0.71 -8.46 4.78
CA GLY A 164 -0.57 -9.19 4.76
C GLY A 164 -0.41 -10.67 4.44
N GLN A 165 -1.52 -11.40 4.51
CA GLN A 165 -1.51 -12.86 4.37
C GLN A 165 -1.15 -13.30 2.95
N GLY A 166 -0.10 -14.13 2.82
CA GLY A 166 0.40 -14.62 1.53
C GLY A 166 -0.68 -15.27 0.65
N GLN A 167 -1.65 -15.98 1.25
CA GLN A 167 -2.75 -16.63 0.50
C GLN A 167 -3.59 -15.65 -0.35
N LYS A 168 -3.62 -14.36 0.02
CA LYS A 168 -4.38 -13.33 -0.69
C LYS A 168 -3.52 -12.47 -1.62
N VAL A 169 -2.23 -12.80 -1.76
CA VAL A 169 -1.25 -12.05 -2.54
C VAL A 169 -1.00 -12.74 -3.87
N HIS A 170 -0.82 -11.96 -4.92
CA HIS A 170 -0.48 -12.46 -6.25
C HIS A 170 0.79 -13.34 -6.24
N PRO A 171 0.83 -14.50 -6.93
CA PRO A 171 1.96 -15.45 -6.87
C PRO A 171 3.34 -14.83 -7.13
N GLU A 172 3.44 -13.96 -8.13
CA GLU A 172 4.69 -13.26 -8.46
C GLU A 172 5.16 -12.22 -7.42
N ILE A 173 4.28 -11.83 -6.50
CA ILE A 173 4.54 -10.88 -5.41
C ILE A 173 4.80 -11.61 -4.08
N LEU A 174 4.43 -12.88 -3.95
CA LEU A 174 4.70 -13.70 -2.75
C LEU A 174 6.14 -13.58 -2.23
N PRO A 175 7.20 -13.61 -3.07
CA PRO A 175 8.58 -13.50 -2.60
C PRO A 175 8.91 -12.19 -1.86
N TYR A 176 8.07 -11.16 -2.01
CA TYR A 176 8.22 -9.83 -1.42
C TYR A 176 7.35 -9.65 -0.16
N THR A 177 6.66 -10.71 0.27
CA THR A 177 5.87 -10.68 1.52
C THR A 177 6.75 -10.77 2.74
N GLU A 178 6.31 -10.17 3.85
CA GLU A 178 7.02 -10.26 5.15
C GLU A 178 7.33 -11.71 5.53
N GLU A 179 6.35 -12.61 5.40
CA GLU A 179 6.51 -14.03 5.70
C GLU A 179 7.63 -14.68 4.87
N SER A 180 7.68 -14.38 3.57
CA SER A 180 8.70 -14.92 2.67
C SER A 180 10.08 -14.33 2.92
N VAL A 181 10.16 -13.04 3.26
CA VAL A 181 11.41 -12.35 3.59
C VAL A 181 11.99 -12.90 4.89
N ARG A 182 11.17 -13.05 5.94
CA ARG A 182 11.61 -13.61 7.23
C ARG A 182 12.11 -15.04 7.09
N LYS A 183 11.40 -15.89 6.35
CA LYS A 183 11.83 -17.28 6.05
C LYS A 183 13.19 -17.34 5.32
N LYS A 184 13.48 -16.38 4.44
CA LYS A 184 14.72 -16.38 3.64
C LYS A 184 15.93 -15.80 4.37
N ARG A 185 15.72 -14.85 5.28
CA ARG A 185 16.82 -14.05 5.87
C ARG A 185 17.09 -14.33 7.36
N ASP A 186 16.43 -15.31 7.98
CA ASP A 186 16.44 -15.52 9.45
C ASP A 186 16.24 -14.20 10.24
N VAL A 187 15.36 -13.34 9.72
CA VAL A 187 15.16 -12.00 10.27
C VAL A 187 14.36 -12.09 11.56
N LYS A 188 14.98 -11.65 12.65
CA LYS A 188 14.41 -11.67 14.00
C LYS A 188 13.89 -10.29 14.43
N THR A 189 14.34 -9.20 13.83
CA THR A 189 13.95 -7.84 14.20
C THR A 189 13.45 -7.00 13.01
N LEU A 190 12.70 -5.93 13.29
CA LEU A 190 12.19 -5.01 12.25
C LEU A 190 13.33 -4.29 11.50
N SER A 191 14.44 -4.02 12.19
CA SER A 191 15.63 -3.37 11.61
C SER A 191 16.30 -4.21 10.54
N ASP A 192 16.15 -5.55 10.58
CA ASP A 192 16.76 -6.43 9.57
C ASP A 192 15.89 -6.57 8.30
N LEU A 193 14.72 -5.91 8.27
CA LEU A 193 13.76 -5.91 7.16
C LEU A 193 13.89 -4.69 6.22
N GLU A 194 14.65 -3.67 6.64
CA GLU A 194 14.98 -2.46 5.86
C GLU A 194 16.04 -2.75 4.78
#